data_AF-A0A7C6B8I4-F1
#
_entry.id   AF-A0A7C6B8I4-F1
#
_cell.length_a   1.000
_cell.length_b   1.000
_cell.length_c   1.000
_cell.angle_alpha   90.00
_cell.angle_beta   90.00
_cell.angle_gamma   90.00
#
_symmetry.space_group_name_H-M   'P 1'
#
loop_
_entity.id
_entity.type
_entity.pdbx_description
1 polymer ?
#
loop_
_entity_poly.entity_id
_entity_poly.type
_entity_poly.pdbx_seq_one_letter_code
_entity_poly.pdbx_strand_id
1 'polypeptide(L)'
;YIVIADYTKLASQKRLYIIDLHTADVSSYFVAHGRNSGAKGDRVWDASNVMGSYKTPTGFFKVGAKERVTTTKRYDYLSVEGLEWKNRNAKRREIILHTAWYVGTKGRSRGCFAIKPEDKWQVFSRAKNALLYSYAGEGS
;
A
#
# COMPACT_ATOMS: atom_id res chain seq x y z
N TYR A 1 0.42 8.59 13.77
CA TYR A 1 0.95 8.53 12.40
C TYR A 1 -0.17 8.49 11.39
N ILE A 2 0.06 9.08 10.21
CA ILE A 2 -0.73 8.83 9.00
C ILE A 2 0.21 8.29 7.92
N VAL A 3 -0.27 7.34 7.13
CA VAL A 3 0.46 6.74 6.01
C VAL A 3 -0.18 7.22 4.71
N ILE A 4 0.61 7.65 3.73
CA ILE A 4 0.12 8.09 2.43
C ILE A 4 0.86 7.34 1.34
N ALA A 5 0.15 6.55 0.53
CA ALA A 5 0.69 5.97 -0.69
C ALA A 5 0.30 6.87 -1.86
N ASP A 6 1.25 7.67 -2.36
CA ASP A 6 1.06 8.62 -3.45
C ASP A 6 1.44 8.01 -4.80
N TYR A 7 0.48 7.38 -5.45
CA TYR A 7 0.65 6.76 -6.76
C TYR A 7 0.62 7.75 -7.93
N THR A 8 0.50 9.06 -7.67
CA THR A 8 0.81 10.10 -8.68
C THR A 8 2.32 10.25 -8.89
N LYS A 9 3.16 9.48 -8.20
CA LYS A 9 4.61 9.39 -8.40
C LYS A 9 4.99 8.06 -9.05
N LEU A 10 6.13 8.05 -9.75
CA LEU A 10 6.67 6.84 -10.39
C LEU A 10 7.02 5.78 -9.35
N ALA A 11 6.95 4.49 -9.71
CA ALA A 11 7.28 3.41 -8.78
C ALA A 11 8.78 3.34 -8.42
N SER A 12 9.63 4.04 -9.19
CA SER A 12 11.05 4.26 -8.89
C SER A 12 11.30 5.36 -7.86
N GLN A 13 10.25 6.03 -7.37
CA GLN A 13 10.35 7.04 -6.33
C GLN A 13 9.86 6.49 -4.99
N LYS A 14 10.45 6.98 -3.88
CA LYS A 14 9.89 6.78 -2.55
C LYS A 14 8.59 7.55 -2.45
N ARG A 15 7.47 6.82 -2.53
CA ARG A 15 6.10 7.36 -2.66
C ARG A 15 5.14 6.82 -1.60
N LEU A 16 5.66 6.12 -0.59
CA LEU A 16 4.96 5.82 0.65
C LEU A 16 5.49 6.78 1.72
N TYR A 17 4.66 7.71 2.16
CA TYR A 17 4.98 8.65 3.21
C TYR A 17 4.41 8.16 4.54
N ILE A 18 5.16 8.32 5.62
CA ILE A 18 4.66 8.15 6.99
C ILE A 18 4.95 9.45 7.72
N ILE A 19 3.88 10.09 8.18
CA ILE A 19 3.91 11.38 8.86
C ILE A 19 3.63 11.16 10.34
N ASP A 20 4.53 11.61 11.19
CA ASP A 20 4.28 11.74 12.62
C ASP A 20 3.40 12.98 12.87
N LEU A 21 2.24 12.78 13.49
CA LEU A 21 1.29 13.87 13.73
C LEU A 21 1.64 14.69 14.97
N HIS A 22 2.58 14.21 15.80
CA HIS A 22 3.04 14.94 16.98
C HIS A 22 4.28 15.79 16.66
N THR A 23 5.22 15.24 15.88
CA THR A 23 6.50 15.92 15.57
C THR A 23 6.53 16.57 14.19
N ALA A 24 5.55 16.29 13.33
CA ALA A 24 5.53 16.65 11.90
C ALA A 24 6.65 16.00 11.06
N ASP A 25 7.40 15.04 11.61
CA ASP A 25 8.43 14.33 10.86
C ASP A 25 7.82 13.50 9.72
N VAL A 26 8.48 13.55 8.56
CA VAL A 26 8.07 12.80 7.36
C VAL A 26 9.17 11.85 6.94
N SER A 27 8.84 10.56 6.89
CA SER A 27 9.70 9.52 6.31
C SER A 27 9.09 9.00 5.01
N SER A 28 9.92 8.59 4.05
CA SER A 28 9.48 8.09 2.76
C SER A 28 10.12 6.75 2.37
N TYR A 29 9.32 5.89 1.75
CA TYR A 29 9.66 4.50 1.39
C TYR A 29 9.12 4.14 0.01
N PHE A 30 9.58 3.01 -0.52
CA PHE A 30 9.03 2.46 -1.76
C PHE A 30 7.73 1.70 -1.51
N VAL A 31 6.76 1.84 -2.42
CA VAL A 31 5.55 1.02 -2.45
C VAL A 31 5.15 0.65 -3.88
N ALA A 32 4.92 -0.63 -4.12
CA ALA A 32 4.47 -1.12 -5.43
C ALA A 32 2.95 -0.95 -5.61
N HIS A 33 2.53 -0.68 -6.85
CA HIS A 33 1.12 -0.65 -7.24
C HIS A 33 0.62 -2.03 -7.71
N GLY A 34 -0.69 -2.16 -7.91
CA GLY A 34 -1.31 -3.34 -8.50
C GLY A 34 -0.97 -3.55 -9.98
N ARG A 35 -0.86 -4.82 -10.42
CA ARG A 35 -0.43 -5.23 -11.76
C ARG A 35 -1.19 -4.53 -12.90
N ASN A 36 -2.48 -4.30 -12.72
CA ASN A 36 -3.36 -3.79 -13.76
C ASN A 36 -3.67 -2.30 -13.60
N SER A 37 -2.89 -1.58 -12.77
CA SER A 37 -3.11 -0.17 -12.45
C SER A 37 -2.15 0.80 -13.12
N GLY A 38 -1.21 0.29 -13.91
CA GLY A 38 -0.12 1.05 -14.49
C GLY A 38 0.91 0.15 -15.15
N ALA A 39 1.72 0.74 -16.04
CA ALA A 39 2.89 0.06 -16.57
C ALA A 39 3.92 -0.22 -15.47
N LYS A 40 4.80 -1.21 -15.69
CA LYS A 40 5.87 -1.54 -14.73
C LYS A 40 6.76 -0.32 -14.51
N GLY A 41 6.93 0.09 -13.25
CA GLY A 41 7.76 1.25 -12.91
C GLY A 41 7.01 2.58 -12.88
N ASP A 42 5.74 2.61 -13.30
CA ASP A 42 5.01 3.85 -13.53
C ASP A 42 4.11 4.27 -12.34
N ARG A 43 3.38 5.36 -12.55
CA ARG A 43 2.25 5.85 -11.75
C ARG A 43 1.06 4.89 -11.79
N VAL A 44 0.04 5.20 -11.00
CA VAL A 44 -1.28 4.58 -11.15
C VAL A 44 -2.19 5.52 -11.94
N TRP A 45 -2.82 5.01 -12.98
CA TRP A 45 -3.84 5.72 -13.79
C TRP A 45 -5.18 4.97 -13.84
N ASP A 46 -5.26 3.79 -13.22
CA ASP A 46 -6.44 2.93 -13.27
C ASP A 46 -6.57 2.18 -11.94
N ALA A 47 -7.39 2.74 -11.04
CA ALA A 47 -7.68 2.15 -9.75
C ALA A 47 -8.97 1.31 -9.82
N SER A 48 -9.13 0.35 -8.91
CA SER A 48 -10.40 -0.37 -8.82
C SER A 48 -10.62 -1.02 -7.47
N ASN A 49 -11.91 -1.20 -7.14
CA ASN A 49 -12.40 -1.99 -6.02
C ASN A 49 -12.93 -3.38 -6.44
N VAL A 50 -12.88 -3.72 -7.72
CA VAL A 50 -13.52 -4.92 -8.25
C VAL A 50 -12.70 -6.16 -7.86
N MET A 51 -13.39 -7.22 -7.45
CA MET A 51 -12.80 -8.53 -7.15
C MET A 51 -12.01 -9.04 -8.36
N GLY A 52 -10.83 -9.62 -8.14
CA GLY A 52 -10.00 -10.17 -9.23
C GLY A 52 -9.35 -9.15 -10.17
N SER A 53 -9.62 -7.84 -10.02
CA SER A 53 -9.05 -6.81 -10.90
C SER A 53 -7.53 -6.70 -10.84
N TYR A 54 -6.92 -7.10 -9.71
CA TYR A 54 -5.50 -6.90 -9.37
C TYR A 54 -5.02 -5.44 -9.46
N LYS A 55 -5.97 -4.49 -9.42
CA LYS A 55 -5.71 -3.05 -9.43
C LYS A 55 -5.49 -2.51 -8.02
N THR A 56 -4.71 -1.45 -7.89
CA THR A 56 -4.57 -0.65 -6.67
C THR A 56 -5.94 -0.14 -6.22
N PRO A 57 -6.34 -0.36 -4.97
CA PRO A 57 -7.50 0.32 -4.39
C PRO A 57 -7.09 1.71 -3.88
N THR A 58 -7.97 2.70 -4.01
CA THR A 58 -7.74 4.08 -3.56
C THR A 58 -8.61 4.43 -2.36
N GLY A 59 -8.30 5.55 -1.69
CA GLY A 59 -9.05 6.04 -0.54
C GLY A 59 -8.43 5.75 0.82
N PHE A 60 -9.22 5.89 1.87
CA PHE A 60 -8.83 5.69 3.25
C PHE A 60 -8.98 4.24 3.70
N PHE A 61 -7.98 3.78 4.45
CA PHE A 61 -7.90 2.46 5.04
C PHE A 61 -7.47 2.55 6.50
N LYS A 62 -7.97 1.65 7.33
CA LYS A 62 -7.44 1.40 8.67
C LYS A 62 -6.40 0.28 8.60
N VAL A 63 -5.21 0.53 9.13
CA VAL A 63 -4.17 -0.50 9.26
C VAL A 63 -4.32 -1.24 10.59
N GLY A 64 -4.18 -2.57 10.56
CA GLY A 64 -4.31 -3.42 11.75
C GLY A 64 -3.14 -3.32 12.72
N ALA A 65 -3.37 -3.71 13.97
CA ALA A 65 -2.36 -3.67 15.05
C ALA A 65 -1.38 -4.85 15.05
N LYS A 66 -1.79 -5.99 14.50
CA LYS A 66 -1.07 -7.27 14.64
C LYS A 66 -0.35 -7.62 13.35
N GLU A 67 0.96 -7.84 13.48
CA GLU A 67 1.79 -8.42 12.43
C GLU A 67 1.50 -9.91 12.29
N ARG A 68 1.48 -10.40 11.05
CA ARG A 68 1.15 -11.77 10.67
C ARG A 68 2.00 -12.20 9.48
N VAL A 69 1.99 -13.49 9.17
CA VAL A 69 2.72 -14.07 8.03
C VAL A 69 1.74 -14.72 7.06
N THR A 70 1.83 -14.42 5.76
CA THR A 70 0.98 -15.07 4.74
C THR A 70 1.33 -16.55 4.61
N THR A 71 0.34 -17.43 4.46
CA THR A 71 0.55 -18.89 4.44
C THR A 71 1.43 -19.37 3.28
N THR A 72 1.15 -18.90 2.06
CA THR A 72 1.83 -19.41 0.85
C THR A 72 3.19 -18.78 0.60
N LYS A 73 3.27 -17.44 0.64
CA LYS A 73 4.49 -16.70 0.26
C LYS A 73 5.38 -16.31 1.44
N ARG A 74 4.92 -16.56 2.66
CA ARG A 74 5.63 -16.23 3.91
C ARG A 74 6.04 -14.75 4.03
N TYR A 75 5.25 -13.84 3.48
CA TYR A 75 5.44 -12.40 3.68
C TYR A 75 4.88 -11.96 5.03
N ASP A 76 5.66 -11.16 5.75
CA ASP A 76 5.16 -10.40 6.90
C ASP A 76 4.17 -9.35 6.42
N TYR A 77 3.06 -9.19 7.13
CA TYR A 77 2.02 -8.23 6.78
C TYR A 77 1.26 -7.65 7.97
N LEU A 78 0.67 -6.49 7.73
CA LEU A 78 -0.41 -5.89 8.51
C LEU A 78 -1.70 -5.94 7.67
N SER A 79 -2.82 -6.30 8.30
CA SER A 79 -4.13 -6.23 7.64
C SER A 79 -4.50 -4.78 7.33
N VAL A 80 -5.25 -4.55 6.26
CA VAL A 80 -5.91 -3.26 6.03
C VAL A 80 -7.40 -3.44 5.81
N GLU A 81 -8.18 -2.46 6.24
CA GLU A 81 -9.62 -2.41 6.09
C GLU A 81 -10.01 -1.13 5.36
N GLY A 82 -10.79 -1.25 4.28
CA GLY A 82 -11.28 -0.09 3.55
C GLY A 82 -12.34 0.66 4.34
N LEU A 83 -12.26 1.99 4.37
CA LEU A 83 -13.16 2.88 5.12
C LEU A 83 -14.16 3.62 4.22
N GLU A 84 -14.13 3.36 2.91
CA GLU A 84 -14.98 4.03 1.92
C GLU A 84 -15.66 3.03 0.98
N TRP A 85 -16.79 3.42 0.39
CA TRP A 85 -17.49 2.60 -0.62
C TRP A 85 -16.58 2.11 -1.74
N LYS A 86 -15.65 2.96 -2.21
CA LYS A 86 -14.69 2.69 -3.29
C LYS A 86 -13.55 1.75 -2.89
N ASN A 87 -13.43 1.37 -1.62
CA ASN A 87 -12.46 0.38 -1.16
C ASN A 87 -13.05 -0.68 -0.22
N ARG A 88 -14.38 -0.75 -0.11
CA ARG A 88 -15.10 -1.72 0.73
C ARG A 88 -14.74 -3.19 0.49
N ASN A 89 -14.24 -3.57 -0.69
CA ASN A 89 -13.85 -4.94 -0.97
C ASN A 89 -12.41 -5.24 -0.57
N ALA A 90 -11.66 -4.31 0.01
CA ALA A 90 -10.24 -4.48 0.35
C ALA A 90 -9.97 -5.79 1.11
N LYS A 91 -10.76 -6.08 2.15
CA LYS A 91 -10.65 -7.32 2.93
C LYS A 91 -10.96 -8.57 2.08
N ARG A 92 -12.04 -8.53 1.29
CA ARG A 92 -12.43 -9.66 0.39
C ARG A 92 -11.40 -9.91 -0.71
N ARG A 93 -10.71 -8.85 -1.14
CA ARG A 93 -9.64 -8.87 -2.13
C ARG A 93 -8.27 -9.20 -1.53
N GLU A 94 -8.20 -9.51 -0.23
CA GLU A 94 -6.97 -9.80 0.50
C GLU A 94 -5.92 -8.69 0.37
N ILE A 95 -6.38 -7.43 0.29
CA ILE A 95 -5.48 -6.27 0.30
C ILE A 95 -4.87 -6.17 1.70
N ILE A 96 -3.55 -6.13 1.74
CA ILE A 96 -2.72 -6.07 2.95
C ILE A 96 -1.53 -5.12 2.72
N LEU A 97 -0.91 -4.68 3.81
CA LEU A 97 0.40 -4.03 3.80
C LEU A 97 1.45 -5.09 4.09
N HIS A 98 2.30 -5.45 3.11
CA HIS A 98 3.23 -6.58 3.25
C HIS A 98 4.62 -6.28 2.69
N THR A 99 5.60 -7.08 3.11
CA THR A 99 6.96 -7.03 2.54
C THR A 99 7.05 -7.81 1.23
N ALA A 100 7.86 -7.34 0.29
CA ALA A 100 8.14 -8.05 -0.94
C ALA A 100 9.48 -7.62 -1.58
N TRP A 101 10.33 -8.59 -1.93
CA TRP A 101 11.64 -8.37 -2.52
C TRP A 101 11.61 -7.70 -3.91
N TYR A 102 10.47 -7.73 -4.61
CA TYR A 102 10.31 -7.11 -5.93
C TYR A 102 10.07 -5.59 -5.88
N VAL A 103 9.96 -5.01 -4.68
CA VAL A 103 9.70 -3.58 -4.50
C VAL A 103 11.01 -2.81 -4.72
N GLY A 104 10.98 -1.81 -5.61
CA GLY A 104 12.16 -1.09 -6.07
C GLY A 104 12.77 -1.65 -7.37
N THR A 105 12.40 -2.87 -7.79
CA THR A 105 12.85 -3.50 -9.05
C THR A 105 11.76 -3.51 -10.13
N LYS A 106 10.88 -2.49 -10.13
CA LYS A 106 9.71 -2.34 -11.03
C LYS A 106 8.65 -3.46 -10.89
N GLY A 107 8.71 -4.26 -9.84
CA GLY A 107 7.70 -5.27 -9.52
C GLY A 107 6.34 -4.66 -9.18
N ARG A 108 5.27 -5.44 -9.34
CA ARG A 108 3.89 -5.03 -9.09
C ARG A 108 3.18 -6.07 -8.23
N SER A 109 2.33 -5.61 -7.31
CA SER A 109 1.50 -6.47 -6.46
C SER A 109 0.20 -6.88 -7.17
N ARG A 110 -0.69 -7.58 -6.47
CA ARG A 110 -2.09 -7.81 -6.91
C ARG A 110 -3.06 -6.76 -6.33
N GLY A 111 -2.56 -5.57 -6.01
CA GLY A 111 -3.31 -4.47 -5.40
C GLY A 111 -2.92 -4.19 -3.94
N CYS A 112 -2.14 -5.06 -3.31
CA CYS A 112 -1.62 -4.88 -1.96
C CYS A 112 -0.59 -3.74 -1.88
N PHE A 113 -0.46 -3.15 -0.70
CA PHE A 113 0.58 -2.17 -0.38
C PHE A 113 1.88 -2.94 -0.09
N ALA A 114 2.71 -3.15 -1.11
CA ALA A 114 3.93 -3.92 -0.96
C ALA A 114 5.13 -2.99 -0.74
N ILE A 115 5.86 -3.18 0.36
CA ILE A 115 7.07 -2.43 0.73
C ILE A 115 8.31 -3.32 0.63
N LYS A 116 9.49 -2.71 0.71
CA LYS A 116 10.76 -3.42 0.78
C LYS A 116 10.91 -4.18 2.11
N PRO A 117 11.47 -5.40 2.12
CA PRO A 117 11.72 -6.13 3.36
C PRO A 117 12.63 -5.39 4.35
N GLU A 118 13.64 -4.67 3.86
CA GLU A 118 14.56 -3.89 4.69
C GLU A 118 13.88 -2.75 5.46
N ASP A 119 12.74 -2.25 4.97
CA ASP A 119 11.98 -1.15 5.59
C ASP A 119 10.92 -1.65 6.59
N LYS A 120 10.78 -2.97 6.79
CA LYS A 120 9.68 -3.58 7.56
C LYS A 120 9.55 -2.96 8.94
N TRP A 121 10.64 -2.90 9.70
CA TRP A 121 10.62 -2.49 11.10
C TRP A 121 10.11 -1.05 11.26
N GLN A 122 10.66 -0.13 10.47
CA GLN A 122 10.30 1.28 10.52
C GLN A 122 8.88 1.51 10.02
N VAL A 123 8.45 0.82 8.95
CA VAL A 123 7.09 0.99 8.42
C VAL A 123 6.06 0.36 9.36
N PHE A 124 6.23 -0.87 9.81
CA PHE A 124 5.21 -1.58 10.59
C PHE A 124 5.06 -1.00 11.99
N SER A 125 6.14 -0.60 12.66
CA SER A 125 6.06 0.04 13.97
C SER A 125 5.22 1.33 13.95
N ARG A 126 5.30 2.10 12.86
CA ARG A 126 4.58 3.38 12.69
C ARG A 126 3.21 3.24 12.03
N ALA A 127 3.01 2.21 11.20
CA ALA A 127 1.76 2.01 10.48
C ALA A 127 0.69 1.25 11.30
N LYS A 128 1.06 0.52 12.36
CA LYS A 128 0.09 -0.17 13.23
C LYS A 128 -0.94 0.83 13.77
N ASN A 129 -2.23 0.53 13.58
CA ASN A 129 -3.36 1.40 13.94
C ASN A 129 -3.40 2.76 13.24
N ALA A 130 -2.55 3.01 12.24
CA ALA A 130 -2.56 4.25 11.49
C ALA A 130 -3.69 4.28 10.46
N LEU A 131 -4.10 5.51 10.12
CA LEU A 131 -4.86 5.78 8.91
C LEU A 131 -3.90 5.70 7.71
N LEU A 132 -4.28 4.96 6.68
CA LEU A 132 -3.56 4.90 5.40
C LEU A 132 -4.44 5.53 4.31
N TYR A 133 -3.89 6.48 3.55
CA TYR A 133 -4.52 7.06 2.38
C TYR A 133 -3.81 6.61 1.10
N SER A 134 -4.54 5.93 0.21
CA SER A 134 -4.06 5.49 -1.09
C SER A 134 -4.55 6.46 -2.16
N TYR A 135 -3.65 7.27 -2.68
CA TYR A 135 -3.94 8.34 -3.62
C TYR A 135 -3.37 8.00 -5.00
N ALA A 136 -4.15 8.19 -6.06
CA ALA A 136 -3.71 7.94 -7.43
C ALA A 136 -3.91 9.12 -8.38
N GLY A 137 -4.41 10.27 -7.90
CA GLY A 137 -4.90 11.33 -8.79
C GLY A 137 -6.18 10.91 -9.52
N GLU A 138 -6.84 11.84 -10.19
CA GLU A 138 -8.10 11.54 -10.87
C GLU A 138 -7.93 10.52 -12.00
N GLY A 139 -8.86 9.56 -12.03
CA GLY A 139 -8.83 8.31 -12.78
C GLY A 139 -9.60 7.23 -12.01
N SER A 140 -10.84 7.56 -11.63
CA SER A 140 -11.82 6.63 -11.04
C SER A 140 -12.73 6.05 -12.09
#